data_AF-A0A953JM69-F1
#
_entry.id   AF-A0A953JM69-F1
#
_cell.length_a   1.000
_cell.length_b   1.000
_cell.length_c   1.000
_cell.angle_alpha   90.00
_cell.angle_beta   90.00
_cell.angle_gamma   90.00
#
_symmetry.space_group_name_H-M   'P 1'
#
loop_
_entity.id
_entity.type
_entity.pdbx_description
1 polymer ?
#
loop_
_entity_poly.entity_id
_entity_poly.type
_entity_poly.pdbx_seq_one_letter_code
_entity_poly.pdbx_strand_id
1 'polypeptide(L)'
;MPACVSVSPLAAHPIRCGCGLPSRRGILLGLGAALASAGVTGRARAAGKAEAMLVNCIDPRFVTSSHGFMAGRQMQDRYSQFSIAGGPIGAIHPRFAGWHAAFWDNL
;
A
#
# COMPACT_ATOMS: atom_id res chain seq x y z
N MET A 1 -15.33 -17.76 50.58
CA MET A 1 -14.40 -16.61 50.57
C MET A 1 -13.37 -16.83 51.67
N PRO A 2 -12.08 -16.75 51.34
CA PRO A 2 -11.27 -15.76 52.05
C PRO A 2 -10.68 -14.79 51.04
N ALA A 3 -10.86 -13.49 51.32
CA ALA A 3 -10.30 -12.42 50.54
C ALA A 3 -8.79 -12.36 50.78
N CYS A 4 -8.00 -12.53 49.73
CA CYS A 4 -6.57 -12.21 49.76
C CYS A 4 -6.41 -10.69 49.69
N VAL A 5 -6.62 -10.00 50.81
CA VAL A 5 -6.12 -8.64 50.98
C VAL A 5 -4.80 -8.77 51.72
N SER A 6 -3.71 -8.88 50.97
CA SER A 6 -2.35 -8.71 51.51
C SER A 6 -1.64 -7.68 50.65
N VAL A 7 -1.69 -6.43 51.12
CA VAL A 7 -0.96 -5.29 50.57
C VAL A 7 0.44 -5.34 51.16
N SER A 8 1.31 -6.17 50.59
CA SER A 8 2.75 -6.15 50.88
C SER A 8 3.53 -6.57 49.61
N PRO A 9 4.33 -5.67 49.00
CA PRO A 9 4.89 -5.87 47.66
C PRO A 9 6.11 -6.82 47.59
N LEU A 10 6.44 -7.54 48.68
CA LEU A 10 7.69 -8.32 48.78
C LEU A 10 7.52 -9.75 49.31
N ALA A 11 6.41 -10.44 48.99
CA ALA A 11 6.30 -11.88 49.22
C ALA A 11 6.34 -12.64 47.87
N ALA A 12 7.36 -13.47 47.68
CA ALA A 12 7.40 -14.46 46.61
C ALA A 12 6.27 -15.48 46.84
N HIS A 13 5.28 -15.52 45.94
CA HIS A 13 4.15 -16.44 46.03
C HIS A 13 4.45 -17.78 45.35
N PRO A 14 3.87 -18.90 45.85
CA PRO A 14 4.06 -20.22 45.25
C PRO A 14 3.51 -20.29 43.83
N ILE A 15 4.16 -21.13 42.99
CA ILE A 15 4.00 -21.29 41.53
C ILE A 15 2.56 -21.66 41.09
N ARG A 16 1.64 -21.92 42.03
CA ARG A 16 0.21 -22.12 41.76
C ARG A 16 -0.61 -20.84 41.56
N CYS A 17 -0.01 -19.66 41.71
CA CYS A 17 -0.65 -18.40 41.35
C CYS A 17 -0.49 -18.16 39.84
N GLY A 18 -1.56 -18.33 39.05
CA GLY A 18 -1.56 -18.22 37.57
C GLY A 18 -1.27 -16.82 37.00
N CYS A 19 -0.62 -15.94 37.76
CA CYS A 19 -0.31 -14.55 37.40
C CYS A 19 0.94 -14.41 36.51
N GLY A 20 1.66 -15.52 36.25
CA GLY A 20 2.91 -15.51 35.48
C GLY A 20 2.80 -15.87 33.99
N LEU A 21 1.62 -16.28 33.49
CA LEU A 21 1.46 -16.55 32.06
C LEU A 21 1.05 -15.28 31.30
N PRO A 22 1.72 -14.92 30.18
CA PRO A 22 1.31 -13.79 29.37
C PRO A 22 -0.10 -14.04 28.83
N SER A 23 -1.03 -13.15 29.17
CA SER A 23 -2.39 -13.16 28.65
C SER A 23 -2.36 -13.22 27.12
N ARG A 24 -3.31 -13.96 26.51
CA ARG A 24 -3.48 -14.01 25.04
C ARG A 24 -3.50 -12.61 24.42
N ARG A 25 -4.02 -11.62 25.14
CA ARG A 25 -4.02 -10.21 24.74
C ARG A 25 -2.62 -9.60 24.70
N GLY A 26 -1.76 -9.94 25.65
CA GLY A 26 -0.36 -9.50 25.67
C GLY A 26 0.46 -10.13 24.53
N ILE A 27 0.19 -11.38 24.17
CA ILE A 27 0.82 -12.05 23.02
C ILE A 27 0.37 -11.37 21.71
N LEU A 28 -0.93 -11.11 21.53
CA LEU A 28 -1.46 -10.45 20.32
C LEU A 28 -0.95 -9.01 20.17
N LEU A 29 -0.84 -8.26 21.27
CA LEU A 29 -0.27 -6.91 21.27
C LEU A 29 1.23 -6.92 20.99
N GLY A 30 1.99 -7.88 21.54
CA GLY A 30 3.42 -8.03 21.28
C GLY A 30 3.74 -8.43 19.84
N LEU A 31 2.98 -9.37 19.26
CA LEU A 31 3.13 -9.77 17.86
C LEU A 31 2.71 -8.66 16.89
N GLY A 32 1.61 -7.96 17.19
CA GLY A 32 1.13 -6.83 16.38
C GLY A 32 2.12 -5.68 16.33
N ALA A 33 2.78 -5.35 17.45
CA ALA A 33 3.80 -4.32 17.50
C ALA A 33 5.07 -4.71 16.70
N ALA A 34 5.47 -5.98 16.73
CA ALA A 34 6.63 -6.47 15.98
C ALA A 34 6.42 -6.48 14.46
N LEU A 35 5.19 -6.68 13.98
CA LEU A 35 4.86 -6.64 12.55
C LEU A 35 4.74 -5.21 12.01
N ALA A 36 4.33 -4.24 12.84
CA ALA A 36 4.20 -2.84 12.44
C ALA A 36 5.56 -2.19 12.11
N SER A 37 6.65 -2.60 12.78
CA SER A 37 7.99 -2.08 12.52
C SER A 37 8.68 -2.72 11.30
N ALA A 38 8.20 -3.86 10.81
CA ALA A 38 8.76 -4.55 9.64
C ALA A 38 8.20 -4.05 8.28
N GLY A 39 7.07 -3.35 8.28
CA GLY A 39 6.34 -3.00 7.05
C GLY A 39 6.76 -1.70 6.34
N VAL A 40 7.63 -0.86 6.92
CA VAL A 40 7.84 0.53 6.46
C VAL A 40 9.16 0.76 5.70
N THR A 41 9.99 -0.27 5.53
CA THR A 41 11.33 -0.11 4.90
C THR A 41 11.34 -0.36 3.40
N GLY A 42 10.18 -0.61 2.78
CA GLY A 42 10.04 -0.69 1.33
C GLY A 42 10.26 0.69 0.70
N ARG A 43 11.50 1.03 0.37
CA ARG A 43 11.78 2.14 -0.55
C ARG A 43 11.14 1.76 -1.89
N ALA A 44 10.07 2.47 -2.26
CA ALA A 44 9.56 2.44 -3.62
C ALA A 44 10.72 2.81 -4.55
N ARG A 45 11.28 1.81 -5.22
CA ARG A 45 12.22 2.05 -6.30
C ARG A 45 11.37 2.69 -7.39
N ALA A 46 11.60 3.96 -7.67
CA ALA A 46 11.17 4.51 -8.94
C ALA A 46 11.84 3.62 -10.00
N ALA A 47 11.06 2.73 -10.63
CA ALA A 47 11.43 2.20 -11.92
C ALA A 47 11.76 3.42 -12.79
N GLY A 48 12.84 3.38 -13.57
CA GLY A 48 13.25 4.52 -14.38
C GLY A 48 12.14 5.03 -15.30
N LYS A 49 12.44 6.04 -16.11
CA LYS A 49 11.51 6.54 -17.13
C LYS A 49 10.90 5.39 -17.93
N ALA A 50 9.58 5.43 -18.12
CA ALA A 50 8.87 4.37 -18.82
C ALA A 50 9.28 4.35 -20.31
N GLU A 51 9.32 3.17 -20.92
CA GLU A 51 9.65 3.04 -22.36
C GLU A 51 8.57 3.71 -23.23
N ALA A 52 7.34 3.77 -22.71
CA ALA A 52 6.23 4.46 -23.32
C ALA A 52 5.23 4.95 -22.27
N MET A 53 4.45 5.96 -22.64
CA MET A 53 3.37 6.47 -21.83
C MET A 53 2.06 6.43 -22.61
N LEU A 54 1.06 5.74 -22.05
CA LEU A 54 -0.26 5.59 -22.63
C LEU A 54 -1.21 6.64 -22.06
N VAL A 55 -1.83 7.45 -22.92
CA VAL A 55 -2.99 8.27 -22.54
C VAL A 55 -4.27 7.45 -22.75
N ASN A 56 -5.10 7.32 -21.72
CA ASN A 56 -6.39 6.61 -21.80
C ASN A 56 -7.53 7.42 -21.18
N CYS A 57 -8.78 7.07 -21.53
CA CYS A 57 -9.94 7.52 -20.78
C CYS A 57 -10.03 6.82 -19.42
N ILE A 58 -10.57 7.49 -18.39
CA ILE A 58 -10.91 6.87 -17.08
C ILE A 58 -12.09 5.91 -17.13
N ASP A 59 -12.71 5.72 -18.30
CA ASP A 59 -13.85 4.83 -18.43
C ASP A 59 -13.41 3.38 -18.18
N PRO A 60 -14.05 2.66 -17.24
CA PRO A 60 -13.61 1.34 -16.80
C PRO A 60 -13.65 0.30 -17.92
N ARG A 61 -14.43 0.53 -18.98
CA ARG A 61 -14.52 -0.36 -20.15
C ARG A 61 -13.23 -0.40 -20.97
N PHE A 62 -12.34 0.58 -20.82
CA PHE A 62 -11.05 0.60 -21.51
C PHE A 62 -9.92 -0.04 -20.72
N VAL A 63 -10.08 -0.37 -19.44
CA VAL A 63 -8.95 -0.84 -18.60
C VAL A 63 -8.38 -2.14 -19.17
N THR A 64 -9.22 -3.15 -19.39
CA THR A 64 -8.78 -4.46 -19.88
C THR A 64 -8.30 -4.41 -21.33
N SER A 65 -8.99 -3.66 -22.21
CA SER A 65 -8.64 -3.56 -23.62
C SER A 65 -7.34 -2.79 -23.84
N SER A 66 -7.13 -1.68 -23.11
CA SER A 66 -5.89 -0.93 -23.11
C SER A 66 -4.72 -1.76 -22.60
N HIS A 67 -4.91 -2.52 -21.51
CA HIS A 67 -3.88 -3.42 -21.01
C HIS A 67 -3.51 -4.50 -22.06
N GLY A 68 -4.49 -5.16 -22.66
CA GLY A 68 -4.26 -6.15 -23.72
C GLY A 68 -3.57 -5.57 -24.96
N PHE A 69 -3.92 -4.35 -25.35
CA PHE A 69 -3.28 -3.63 -26.46
C PHE A 69 -1.79 -3.37 -26.20
N MET A 70 -1.42 -3.00 -24.98
CA MET A 70 -0.03 -2.73 -24.59
C MET A 70 0.75 -4.04 -24.42
N ALA A 71 0.16 -5.06 -23.82
CA ALA A 71 0.75 -6.38 -23.71
C ALA A 71 1.06 -6.99 -25.08
N GLY A 72 0.13 -6.86 -26.05
CA GLY A 72 0.34 -7.30 -27.44
C GLY A 72 1.48 -6.55 -28.17
N ARG A 73 1.93 -5.41 -27.65
CA ARG A 73 3.11 -4.66 -28.12
C ARG A 73 4.37 -4.94 -27.31
N GLN A 74 4.36 -6.03 -26.53
CA GLN A 74 5.43 -6.40 -25.60
C GLN A 74 5.65 -5.33 -24.52
N MET A 75 4.75 -4.38 -24.32
CA MET A 75 4.97 -3.29 -23.36
C MET A 75 4.48 -3.61 -21.95
N GLN A 76 4.09 -4.86 -21.68
CA GLN A 76 3.71 -5.29 -20.33
C GLN A 76 4.81 -4.94 -19.33
N ASP A 77 4.44 -4.28 -18.23
CA ASP A 77 5.33 -3.79 -17.17
C ASP A 77 6.44 -2.80 -17.61
N ARG A 78 6.37 -2.30 -18.85
CA ARG A 78 7.34 -1.35 -19.43
C ARG A 78 6.75 0.01 -19.79
N TYR A 79 5.44 0.20 -19.57
CA TYR A 79 4.74 1.45 -19.85
C TYR A 79 4.14 2.06 -18.58
N SER A 80 4.05 3.38 -18.57
CA SER A 80 3.23 4.14 -17.63
C SER A 80 1.90 4.51 -18.27
N GLN A 81 0.85 4.65 -17.46
CA GLN A 81 -0.49 4.99 -17.96
C GLN A 81 -1.03 6.25 -17.29
N PHE A 82 -1.48 7.20 -18.12
CA PHE A 82 -2.14 8.43 -17.72
C PHE A 82 -3.62 8.36 -18.11
N SER A 83 -4.49 8.06 -17.13
CA SER A 83 -5.94 7.93 -17.35
C SER A 83 -6.67 9.19 -16.91
N ILE A 84 -7.31 9.90 -17.85
CA ILE A 84 -8.08 11.13 -17.58
C ILE A 84 -9.45 11.11 -18.26
N ALA A 85 -10.39 11.93 -17.79
CA ALA A 85 -11.68 12.08 -18.47
C ALA A 85 -11.47 12.68 -19.86
N GLY A 86 -11.98 12.00 -20.90
CA GLY A 86 -11.85 12.45 -22.28
C GLY A 86 -10.42 12.37 -22.83
N GLY A 87 -9.61 11.39 -22.44
CA GLY A 87 -8.21 11.19 -22.87
C GLY A 87 -7.90 11.61 -24.32
N PRO A 88 -8.59 11.10 -25.35
CA PRO A 88 -8.35 11.50 -26.74
C PRO A 88 -8.62 12.98 -27.03
N ILE A 89 -9.70 13.55 -26.46
CA ILE A 89 -10.03 14.97 -26.62
C ILE A 89 -9.00 15.83 -25.88
N GLY A 90 -8.59 15.39 -24.68
CA GLY A 90 -7.55 16.03 -23.88
C GLY A 90 -6.19 16.05 -24.57
N ALA A 91 -5.90 15.06 -25.42
CA ALA A 91 -4.64 14.97 -26.15
C ALA A 91 -4.57 15.97 -27.31
N ILE A 92 -5.69 16.25 -27.99
CA ILE A 92 -5.71 17.05 -29.21
C ILE A 92 -6.12 18.51 -28.99
N HIS A 93 -6.98 18.79 -28.01
CA HIS A 93 -7.64 20.09 -27.91
C HIS A 93 -6.86 21.04 -26.97
N PRO A 94 -6.39 22.22 -27.44
CA PRO A 94 -5.53 23.11 -26.66
C PRO A 94 -6.09 23.55 -25.31
N ARG A 95 -7.41 23.70 -25.19
CA ARG A 95 -8.11 24.02 -23.92
C ARG A 95 -7.75 23.07 -22.78
N PHE A 96 -7.43 21.82 -23.08
CA PHE A 96 -7.18 20.78 -22.09
C PHE A 96 -5.68 20.47 -21.94
N ALA A 97 -4.78 21.30 -22.45
CA ALA A 97 -3.33 21.02 -22.46
C ALA A 97 -2.64 21.13 -21.07
N GLY A 98 -3.33 21.61 -20.03
CA GLY A 98 -2.72 21.85 -18.71
C GLY A 98 -2.06 20.63 -18.05
N TRP A 99 -2.46 19.41 -18.43
CA TRP A 99 -1.87 18.17 -17.93
C TRP A 99 -0.67 17.67 -18.75
N HIS A 100 -0.41 18.23 -19.95
CA HIS A 100 0.61 17.71 -20.87
C HIS A 100 2.01 17.74 -20.26
N ALA A 101 2.36 18.77 -19.47
CA ALA A 101 3.66 18.84 -18.79
C ALA A 101 3.88 17.63 -17.88
N ALA A 102 2.91 17.29 -17.03
CA ALA A 102 2.99 16.10 -16.18
C ALA A 102 3.11 14.80 -16.98
N PHE A 103 2.54 14.73 -18.18
CA PHE A 103 2.73 13.57 -19.06
C PHE A 103 4.15 13.50 -19.62
N TRP A 104 4.64 14.59 -20.22
CA TRP A 104 5.93 14.60 -20.91
C TRP A 104 7.13 14.58 -19.96
N ASP A 105 7.01 15.14 -18.75
CA ASP A 105 8.08 15.11 -17.76
C ASP A 105 8.32 13.69 -17.20
N ASN A 106 7.29 12.83 -17.25
CA ASN A 106 7.31 11.45 -16.74
C ASN A 106 7.54 10.38 -17.82
N LEU A 107 7.57 10.77 -19.10
CA LEU A 107 8.06 9.94 -20.20
C LEU A 107 9.59 10.02 -20.26
#